data_AF-A0A0C4DI76-F1
#
_entry.id   AF-A0A0C4DI76-F1
#
_cell.length_a   1.000
_cell.length_b   1.000
_cell.length_c   1.000
_cell.angle_alpha   90.00
_cell.angle_beta   90.00
_cell.angle_gamma   90.00
#
_symmetry.space_group_name_H-M   'P 1'
#
loop_
_entity.id
_entity.type
_entity.pdbx_description
1 polymer ?
#
loop_
_entity_poly.entity_id
_entity_poly.type
_entity_poly.pdbx_seq_one_letter_code
_entity_poly.pdbx_strand_id
1 'polypeptide(L)'
;MVIDPDDNPLSFPILEYVEQCPSLKHALQSVGAAHRNFFDPQQLSKCLEERHSALQLIINDLSCPGDNLFPLFLTILLVGLSTAWTNPPTADFGEEHLSGARALVDTLLHDYSTQQKRPSYFTFVVGAYLYWDMSTAFLVPSQVQAPLNTNQIYTAILDIGQEYHPFGGYTTEIFYLLGNVGRYCRSVVETGIRDESIEIVLEEEMEKWQPNYESPQLGVIGDAFRSHGLISLAAICFRRRRYSDTIEDRLLPALLNTEAEGIAQWWQNIWTSFANDDLEANIRSRALAVVRDLTSIPSSHACTNLQAIPLFTAASELVREYEKERDLAVQRFKELYSLNHLRANLTALEILPEIWRRHDAGEMISWMEVMMEKGWNIMLG
;
A
#
# COMPACT_ATOMS: atom_id res chain seq x y z
N MET A 1 -1.44 -3.12 16.20
CA MET A 1 -2.16 -3.59 15.01
C MET A 1 -1.96 -5.08 14.91
N VAL A 2 -2.86 -5.87 15.50
CA VAL A 2 -3.01 -7.29 15.16
C VAL A 2 -4.50 -7.53 14.96
N ILE A 3 -4.85 -8.48 14.09
CA ILE A 3 -6.25 -8.78 13.77
C ILE A 3 -6.87 -9.61 14.91
N ASP A 4 -6.16 -10.62 15.39
CA ASP A 4 -6.60 -11.46 16.50
C ASP A 4 -5.75 -11.15 17.75
N PRO A 5 -6.36 -10.58 18.81
CA PRO A 5 -5.66 -10.34 20.07
C PRO A 5 -5.13 -11.62 20.75
N ASP A 6 -5.77 -12.77 20.52
CA ASP A 6 -5.38 -14.05 21.11
C ASP A 6 -4.14 -14.64 20.42
N ASP A 7 -3.90 -14.27 19.16
CA ASP A 7 -2.69 -14.61 18.38
C ASP A 7 -1.81 -13.36 18.15
N ASN A 8 -1.44 -12.71 19.25
CA ASN A 8 -0.62 -11.49 19.22
C ASN A 8 0.82 -11.74 19.67
N PRO A 9 1.80 -11.91 18.74
CA PRO A 9 3.20 -12.10 19.11
C PRO A 9 3.82 -10.85 19.75
N LEU A 10 3.17 -9.69 19.63
CA LEU A 10 3.63 -8.41 20.18
C LEU A 10 3.05 -8.10 21.57
N SER A 11 2.33 -9.06 22.18
CA SER A 11 1.75 -8.92 23.53
C SER A 11 2.71 -9.35 24.63
N PHE A 12 2.48 -10.48 25.30
CA PHE A 12 3.40 -11.07 26.28
C PHE A 12 4.61 -11.78 25.65
N PRO A 13 4.50 -12.49 24.50
CA PRO A 13 5.64 -13.21 23.92
C PRO A 13 6.84 -12.31 23.61
N ILE A 14 6.60 -11.05 23.26
CA ILE A 14 7.66 -10.08 22.94
C ILE A 14 8.62 -9.80 24.10
N LEU A 15 8.19 -10.01 25.35
CA LEU A 15 8.99 -9.65 26.54
C LEU A 15 10.31 -10.40 26.61
N GLU A 16 10.36 -11.64 26.12
CA GLU A 16 11.60 -12.42 26.01
C GLU A 16 12.66 -11.68 25.19
N TYR A 17 12.22 -11.01 24.11
CA TYR A 17 13.10 -10.27 23.20
C TYR A 17 13.47 -8.89 23.74
N VAL A 18 12.57 -8.23 24.47
CA VAL A 18 12.81 -6.89 25.03
C VAL A 18 13.92 -6.89 26.07
N GLU A 19 14.03 -7.96 26.86
CA GLU A 19 15.12 -8.11 27.85
C GLU A 19 16.48 -8.31 27.20
N GLN A 20 16.52 -8.93 26.01
CA GLN A 20 17.74 -9.32 25.33
C GLN A 20 18.19 -8.31 24.26
N CYS A 21 17.27 -7.51 23.72
CA CYS A 21 17.52 -6.56 22.65
C CYS A 21 17.20 -5.12 23.09
N PRO A 22 18.21 -4.35 23.53
CA PRO A 22 18.03 -2.97 23.95
C PRO A 22 17.45 -2.06 22.86
N SER A 23 17.82 -2.27 21.59
CA SER A 23 17.27 -1.48 20.48
C SER A 23 15.75 -1.65 20.36
N LEU A 24 15.25 -2.89 20.50
CA LEU A 24 13.82 -3.21 20.48
C LEU A 24 13.08 -2.52 21.63
N LYS A 25 13.65 -2.55 22.84
CA LYS A 25 13.09 -1.85 24.00
C LYS A 25 12.89 -0.36 23.69
N HIS A 26 13.92 0.31 23.18
CA HIS A 26 13.86 1.72 22.84
C HIS A 26 12.87 2.00 21.70
N ALA A 27 12.80 1.15 20.67
CA ALA A 27 11.82 1.28 19.60
C ALA A 27 10.36 1.17 20.10
N LEU A 28 10.07 0.20 20.98
CA LEU A 28 8.76 0.05 21.61
C LEU A 28 8.40 1.26 22.49
N GLN A 29 9.37 1.75 23.27
CA GLN A 29 9.17 2.94 24.12
C GLN A 29 8.91 4.20 23.27
N SER A 30 9.59 4.33 22.14
CA SER A 30 9.37 5.41 21.17
C SER A 30 7.94 5.41 20.63
N VAL A 31 7.52 4.31 20.01
CA VAL A 31 6.17 4.19 19.43
C VAL A 31 5.11 4.32 20.51
N GLY A 32 5.31 3.71 21.68
CA GLY A 32 4.39 3.81 22.81
C GLY A 32 4.26 5.23 23.35
N ALA A 33 5.33 6.00 23.40
CA ALA A 33 5.30 7.41 23.82
C ALA A 33 4.52 8.29 22.81
N ALA A 34 4.74 8.09 21.50
CA ALA A 34 3.98 8.81 20.48
C ALA A 34 2.49 8.45 20.50
N HIS A 35 2.18 7.15 20.58
CA HIS A 35 0.80 6.66 20.59
C HIS A 35 0.00 7.20 21.79
N ARG A 36 0.59 7.31 22.99
CA ARG A 36 -0.08 7.89 24.18
C ARG A 36 -0.53 9.33 23.98
N ASN A 37 0.15 10.07 23.10
CA ASN A 37 -0.20 11.45 22.76
C ASN A 37 -0.79 11.54 21.34
N PHE A 38 -1.37 10.44 20.83
CA PHE A 38 -2.04 10.39 19.52
C PHE A 38 -1.17 10.90 18.36
N PHE A 39 0.16 10.68 18.44
CA PHE A 39 1.13 11.17 17.47
C PHE A 39 1.10 12.70 17.25
N ASP A 40 0.68 13.47 18.26
CA ASP A 40 0.68 14.93 18.24
C ASP A 40 2.12 15.47 18.06
N PRO A 41 2.42 16.21 16.97
CA PRO A 41 3.74 16.77 16.70
C PRO A 41 4.31 17.63 17.85
N GLN A 42 3.45 18.24 18.67
CA GLN A 42 3.87 19.08 19.79
C GLN A 42 4.30 18.26 21.01
N GLN A 43 4.03 16.95 21.03
CA GLN A 43 4.25 16.06 22.16
C GLN A 43 5.15 14.86 21.82
N LEU A 44 6.01 14.99 20.81
CA LEU A 44 6.90 13.91 20.34
C LEU A 44 8.26 13.83 21.04
N SER A 45 8.61 14.75 21.96
CA SER A 45 9.95 14.80 22.57
C SER A 45 10.43 13.44 23.09
N LYS A 46 9.63 12.75 23.91
CA LYS A 46 10.00 11.42 24.43
C LYS A 46 10.10 10.36 23.34
N CYS A 47 9.21 10.40 22.34
CA CYS A 47 9.29 9.49 21.20
C CYS A 47 10.62 9.67 20.45
N LEU A 48 11.01 10.91 20.15
CA LEU A 48 12.22 11.20 19.40
C LEU A 48 13.50 10.84 20.18
N GLU A 49 13.52 11.04 21.50
CA GLU A 49 14.61 10.58 22.37
C GLU A 49 14.81 9.06 22.29
N GLU A 50 13.73 8.30 22.50
CA GLU A 50 13.78 6.84 22.48
C GLU A 50 14.09 6.31 21.07
N ARG A 51 13.56 6.96 20.02
CA ARG A 51 13.89 6.65 18.63
C ARG A 51 15.38 6.85 18.37
N HIS A 52 15.98 7.94 18.84
CA HIS A 52 17.40 8.21 18.68
C HIS A 52 18.25 7.10 19.33
N SER A 53 17.91 6.70 20.56
CA SER A 53 18.59 5.59 21.23
C SER A 53 18.43 4.26 20.48
N ALA A 54 17.24 3.95 19.97
CA ALA A 54 17.02 2.76 19.14
C ALA A 54 17.93 2.75 17.90
N LEU A 55 17.98 3.87 17.16
CA LEU A 55 18.81 4.00 15.96
C LEU A 55 20.31 3.81 16.24
N GLN A 56 20.82 4.35 17.34
CA GLN A 56 22.21 4.15 17.74
C GLN A 56 22.53 2.67 18.03
N LEU A 57 21.59 1.96 18.67
CA LEU A 57 21.77 0.57 19.05
C LEU A 57 21.61 -0.39 17.86
N ILE A 58 20.75 -0.07 16.89
CA ILE A 58 20.60 -0.86 15.64
C ILE A 58 21.95 -1.03 14.93
N ILE A 59 22.80 0.00 14.91
CA ILE A 59 24.13 -0.06 14.27
C ILE A 59 25.00 -1.15 14.92
N ASN A 60 24.93 -1.28 16.24
CA ASN A 60 25.66 -2.31 16.98
C ASN A 60 25.05 -3.70 16.71
N ASP A 61 23.72 -3.81 16.73
CA ASP A 61 23.01 -5.07 16.48
C ASP A 61 23.25 -5.59 15.06
N LEU A 62 23.35 -4.70 14.06
CA LEU A 62 23.69 -5.05 12.67
C LEU A 62 25.15 -5.53 12.51
N SER A 63 26.05 -5.12 13.40
CA SER A 63 27.46 -5.53 13.36
C SER A 63 27.68 -6.94 13.93
N CYS A 64 26.77 -7.41 14.79
CA CYS A 64 26.78 -8.75 15.37
C CYS A 64 25.34 -9.25 15.52
N PRO A 65 24.64 -9.52 14.40
CA PRO A 65 23.28 -10.03 14.46
C PRO A 65 23.33 -11.42 15.10
N GLY A 66 22.61 -11.60 16.21
CA GLY A 66 22.50 -12.90 16.86
C GLY A 66 21.79 -13.91 15.96
N ASP A 67 21.77 -15.19 16.36
CA ASP A 67 21.13 -16.28 15.61
C ASP A 67 19.61 -16.08 15.38
N ASN A 68 18.99 -15.22 16.18
CA ASN A 68 17.59 -14.84 16.04
C ASN A 68 17.46 -13.42 15.49
N LEU A 69 17.07 -13.31 14.21
CA LEU A 69 16.88 -12.02 13.52
C LEU A 69 15.60 -11.29 13.93
N PHE A 70 14.65 -11.98 14.57
CA PHE A 70 13.34 -11.42 14.92
C PHE A 70 13.39 -10.10 15.71
N PRO A 71 14.12 -9.99 16.85
CA PRO A 71 14.18 -8.73 17.60
C PRO A 71 14.70 -7.57 16.76
N LEU A 72 15.77 -7.79 15.99
CA LEU A 72 16.36 -6.75 15.15
C LEU A 72 15.42 -6.33 14.02
N PHE A 73 14.80 -7.30 13.34
CA PHE A 73 13.79 -7.02 12.32
C PHE A 73 12.62 -6.20 12.90
N LEU A 74 12.12 -6.59 14.06
CA LEU A 74 11.01 -5.90 14.73
C LEU A 74 11.40 -4.47 15.14
N THR A 75 12.62 -4.24 15.61
CA THR A 75 13.15 -2.90 15.87
C THR A 75 13.12 -2.05 14.60
N ILE A 76 13.66 -2.56 13.49
CA ILE A 76 13.70 -1.84 12.20
C ILE A 76 12.30 -1.56 11.70
N LEU A 77 11.39 -2.53 11.77
CA LEU A 77 9.99 -2.37 11.38
C LEU A 77 9.30 -1.27 12.17
N LEU A 78 9.43 -1.26 13.50
CA LEU A 78 8.82 -0.24 14.36
C LEU A 78 9.37 1.16 14.09
N VAL A 79 10.69 1.27 13.95
CA VAL A 79 11.34 2.56 13.61
C VAL A 79 10.95 3.00 12.20
N GLY A 80 10.91 2.09 11.23
CA GLY A 80 10.51 2.38 9.86
C GLY A 80 9.08 2.89 9.76
N LEU A 81 8.10 2.09 10.17
CA LEU A 81 6.68 2.44 10.14
C LEU A 81 6.39 3.74 10.90
N SER A 82 7.00 3.93 12.09
CA SER A 82 6.78 5.14 12.88
C SER A 82 7.31 6.42 12.25
N THR A 83 8.19 6.33 11.24
CA THR A 83 8.66 7.50 10.48
C THR A 83 7.49 8.26 9.86
N ALA A 84 6.58 7.55 9.19
CA ALA A 84 5.39 8.13 8.58
C ALA A 84 4.39 8.72 9.61
N TRP A 85 4.45 8.24 10.86
CA TRP A 85 3.53 8.65 11.93
C TRP A 85 4.04 9.89 12.66
N THR A 86 5.36 10.02 12.83
CA THR A 86 5.99 11.12 13.57
C THR A 86 6.37 12.30 12.70
N ASN A 87 6.73 12.08 11.43
CA ASN A 87 7.06 13.15 10.49
C ASN A 87 5.78 13.75 9.87
N PRO A 88 5.87 14.86 9.11
CA PRO A 88 4.73 15.31 8.30
C PRO A 88 4.24 14.18 7.37
N PRO A 89 2.92 13.95 7.25
CA PRO A 89 2.34 12.74 6.64
C PRO A 89 2.52 12.64 5.11
N THR A 90 3.16 13.63 4.49
CA THR A 90 3.44 13.70 3.05
C THR A 90 4.94 13.70 2.73
N ALA A 91 5.82 13.65 3.74
CA ALA A 91 7.24 13.90 3.56
C ALA A 91 8.05 12.60 3.45
N ASP A 92 8.06 11.81 4.52
CA ASP A 92 8.97 10.67 4.70
C ASP A 92 8.19 9.47 5.23
N PHE A 93 8.45 8.30 4.64
CA PHE A 93 7.82 7.02 4.95
C PHE A 93 8.81 5.96 5.47
N GLY A 94 10.07 6.34 5.72
CA GLY A 94 11.09 5.45 6.29
C GLY A 94 11.74 4.51 5.27
N GLU A 95 12.05 5.01 4.07
CA GLU A 95 12.62 4.24 2.95
C GLU A 95 13.90 3.48 3.34
N GLU A 96 14.80 4.10 4.10
CA GLU A 96 16.06 3.48 4.50
C GLU A 96 15.84 2.29 5.44
N HIS A 97 14.81 2.36 6.29
CA HIS A 97 14.43 1.26 7.18
C HIS A 97 13.78 0.13 6.40
N LEU A 98 12.99 0.44 5.37
CA LEU A 98 12.41 -0.57 4.47
C LEU A 98 13.53 -1.33 3.73
N SER A 99 14.55 -0.63 3.26
CA SER A 99 15.75 -1.23 2.66
C SER A 99 16.49 -2.14 3.65
N GLY A 100 16.68 -1.69 4.89
CA GLY A 100 17.26 -2.49 5.96
C GLY A 100 16.44 -3.74 6.29
N ALA A 101 15.12 -3.63 6.35
CA ALA A 101 14.23 -4.76 6.56
C ALA A 101 14.32 -5.79 5.42
N ARG A 102 14.40 -5.32 4.16
CA ARG A 102 14.63 -6.20 3.01
C ARG A 102 15.94 -6.98 3.12
N ALA A 103 17.04 -6.35 3.53
CA ALA A 103 18.32 -7.04 3.70
C ALA A 103 18.26 -8.16 4.75
N LEU A 104 17.53 -7.96 5.85
CA LEU A 104 17.31 -9.00 6.86
C LEU A 104 16.43 -10.14 6.34
N VAL A 105 15.38 -9.82 5.58
CA VAL A 105 14.53 -10.83 4.93
C VAL A 105 15.34 -11.64 3.93
N ASP A 106 16.19 -11.02 3.11
CA ASP A 106 17.04 -11.74 2.15
C ASP A 106 18.01 -12.70 2.85
N THR A 107 18.52 -12.32 4.03
CA THR A 107 19.36 -13.19 4.87
C THR A 107 18.55 -14.37 5.40
N LEU A 108 17.37 -14.13 5.96
CA LEU A 108 16.46 -15.16 6.45
C LEU A 108 16.07 -16.15 5.33
N LEU A 109 15.79 -15.64 4.13
CA LEU A 109 15.43 -16.46 2.97
C LEU A 109 16.62 -17.27 2.45
N HIS A 110 17.83 -16.71 2.49
CA HIS A 110 19.05 -17.43 2.15
C HIS A 110 19.28 -18.61 3.11
N ASP A 111 19.19 -18.38 4.41
CA ASP A 111 19.35 -19.44 5.43
C ASP A 111 18.27 -20.50 5.31
N TYR A 112 17.01 -20.10 5.08
CA TYR A 112 15.92 -21.03 4.80
C TYR A 112 16.21 -21.89 3.56
N SER A 113 16.70 -21.30 2.46
CA SER A 113 16.99 -22.04 1.23
C SER A 113 18.12 -23.08 1.39
N THR A 114 19.06 -22.85 2.30
CA THR A 114 20.20 -23.75 2.54
C THR A 114 19.88 -24.82 3.58
N GLN A 115 19.16 -24.47 4.64
CA GLN A 115 18.87 -25.36 5.77
C GLN A 115 17.53 -26.12 5.62
N GLN A 116 16.65 -25.66 4.73
CA GLN A 116 15.28 -26.17 4.53
C GLN A 116 14.46 -26.26 5.83
N LYS A 117 14.76 -25.40 6.80
CA LYS A 117 14.07 -25.35 8.08
C LYS A 117 13.62 -23.92 8.35
N ARG A 118 12.32 -23.76 8.58
CA ARG A 118 11.75 -22.48 9.02
C ARG A 118 12.07 -22.23 10.49
N PRO A 119 12.64 -21.07 10.86
CA PRO A 119 12.52 -20.59 12.23
C PRO A 119 11.06 -20.26 12.57
N SER A 120 10.70 -20.28 13.84
CA SER A 120 9.32 -20.04 14.30
C SER A 120 8.76 -18.67 13.92
N TYR A 121 9.62 -17.68 13.72
CA TYR A 121 9.27 -16.32 13.34
C TYR A 121 9.23 -16.08 11.82
N PHE A 122 9.47 -17.11 11.01
CA PHE A 122 9.60 -16.98 9.54
C PHE A 122 8.37 -16.33 8.90
N THR A 123 7.19 -16.90 9.15
CA THR A 123 5.92 -16.42 8.59
C THR A 123 5.64 -14.98 9.01
N PHE A 124 5.96 -14.61 10.27
CA PHE A 124 5.79 -13.24 10.75
C PHE A 124 6.71 -12.26 10.02
N VAL A 125 8.01 -12.56 9.94
CA VAL A 125 8.99 -11.65 9.34
C VAL A 125 8.68 -11.42 7.86
N VAL A 126 8.41 -12.48 7.11
CA VAL A 126 8.08 -12.39 5.69
C VAL A 126 6.74 -11.67 5.48
N GLY A 127 5.70 -12.02 6.22
CA GLY A 127 4.37 -11.40 6.07
C GLY A 127 4.37 -9.92 6.45
N ALA A 128 5.04 -9.54 7.54
CA ALA A 128 5.14 -8.15 7.98
C ALA A 128 5.95 -7.29 6.99
N TYR A 129 7.06 -7.83 6.46
CA TYR A 129 7.82 -7.14 5.41
C TYR A 129 6.98 -6.95 4.15
N LEU A 130 6.28 -7.99 3.68
CA LEU A 130 5.48 -7.89 2.44
C LEU A 130 4.32 -6.90 2.57
N TYR A 131 3.66 -6.84 3.73
CA TYR A 131 2.67 -5.81 4.00
C TYR A 131 3.27 -4.40 3.85
N TRP A 132 4.43 -4.16 4.51
CA TRP A 132 5.08 -2.86 4.49
C TRP A 132 5.62 -2.49 3.09
N ASP A 133 6.28 -3.43 2.43
CA ASP A 133 6.79 -3.27 1.07
C ASP A 133 5.65 -2.94 0.09
N MET A 134 4.55 -3.68 0.15
CA MET A 134 3.36 -3.41 -0.67
C MET A 134 2.80 -2.00 -0.40
N SER A 135 2.64 -1.62 0.87
CA SER A 135 2.06 -0.32 1.26
C SER A 135 2.86 0.89 0.80
N THR A 136 4.13 0.68 0.43
CA THR A 136 5.07 1.73 0.02
C THR A 136 5.58 1.55 -1.40
N ALA A 137 5.18 0.49 -2.11
CA ALA A 137 5.70 0.14 -3.43
C ALA A 137 5.50 1.23 -4.49
N PHE A 138 4.47 2.06 -4.33
CA PHE A 138 4.20 3.20 -5.22
C PHE A 138 4.93 4.50 -4.83
N LEU A 139 5.56 4.53 -3.65
CA LEU A 139 6.28 5.69 -3.12
C LEU A 139 7.75 5.66 -3.52
N VAL A 140 8.38 4.48 -3.48
CA VAL A 140 9.81 4.28 -3.78
C VAL A 140 10.07 4.55 -5.27
N PRO A 141 11.02 5.44 -5.64
CA PRO A 141 11.34 5.71 -7.04
C PRO A 141 11.78 4.45 -7.80
N SER A 142 11.37 4.31 -9.07
CA SER A 142 11.59 3.07 -9.82
C SER A 142 13.07 2.74 -10.04
N GLN A 143 13.96 3.74 -10.01
CA GLN A 143 15.39 3.57 -10.26
C GLN A 143 16.13 2.92 -9.08
N VAL A 144 15.59 3.01 -7.87
CA VAL A 144 16.21 2.48 -6.63
C VAL A 144 15.46 1.27 -6.08
N GLN A 145 14.32 0.93 -6.65
CA GLN A 145 13.45 -0.12 -6.14
C GLN A 145 13.98 -1.51 -6.48
N ALA A 146 14.23 -2.33 -5.45
CA ALA A 146 14.65 -3.71 -5.64
C ALA A 146 13.49 -4.60 -6.15
N PRO A 147 13.77 -5.59 -7.01
CA PRO A 147 12.75 -6.52 -7.48
C PRO A 147 12.22 -7.39 -6.33
N LEU A 148 10.91 -7.59 -6.32
CA LEU A 148 10.24 -8.47 -5.35
C LEU A 148 10.05 -9.89 -5.88
N ASN A 149 9.88 -10.05 -7.19
CA ASN A 149 9.69 -11.31 -7.90
C ASN A 149 10.96 -12.19 -8.00
N THR A 150 11.69 -12.34 -6.91
CA THR A 150 12.86 -13.23 -6.82
C THR A 150 12.42 -14.66 -6.54
N ASN A 151 13.19 -15.65 -6.99
CA ASN A 151 12.90 -17.06 -6.73
C ASN A 151 12.79 -17.39 -5.24
N GLN A 152 13.59 -16.72 -4.39
CA GLN A 152 13.60 -16.95 -2.95
C GLN A 152 12.30 -16.46 -2.29
N ILE A 153 11.85 -15.25 -2.63
CA ILE A 153 10.59 -14.70 -2.13
C ILE A 153 9.42 -15.55 -2.64
N TYR A 154 9.40 -15.86 -3.94
CA TYR A 154 8.33 -16.69 -4.51
C TYR A 154 8.25 -18.07 -3.85
N THR A 155 9.40 -18.73 -3.62
CA THR A 155 9.43 -20.02 -2.91
C THR A 155 8.92 -19.90 -1.49
N ALA A 156 9.29 -18.84 -0.76
CA ALA A 156 8.78 -18.59 0.58
C ALA A 156 7.26 -18.37 0.60
N ILE A 157 6.72 -17.65 -0.39
CA ILE A 157 5.29 -17.44 -0.54
C ILE A 157 4.55 -18.74 -0.80
N LEU A 158 5.04 -19.58 -1.71
CA LEU A 158 4.44 -20.89 -1.99
C LEU A 158 4.42 -21.79 -0.76
N ASP A 159 5.50 -21.75 0.01
CA ASP A 159 5.63 -22.53 1.23
C ASP A 159 4.69 -21.97 2.32
N ILE A 160 4.56 -20.64 2.46
CA ILE A 160 3.67 -19.99 3.46
C ILE A 160 2.20 -20.21 3.10
N GLY A 161 1.87 -20.15 1.81
CA GLY A 161 0.52 -20.26 1.30
C GLY A 161 -0.44 -19.29 1.98
N GLN A 162 -1.54 -19.84 2.50
CA GLN A 162 -2.61 -19.11 3.19
C GLN A 162 -2.52 -19.32 4.71
N GLU A 163 -1.31 -19.45 5.27
CA GLU A 163 -1.12 -19.40 6.72
C GLU A 163 -1.56 -18.04 7.28
N TYR A 164 -2.13 -18.06 8.49
CA TYR A 164 -2.57 -16.84 9.16
C TYR A 164 -1.36 -15.98 9.59
N HIS A 165 -1.41 -14.70 9.26
CA HIS A 165 -0.43 -13.71 9.69
C HIS A 165 -1.07 -12.67 10.64
N PRO A 166 -0.48 -12.36 11.81
CA PRO A 166 -1.09 -11.47 12.80
C PRO A 166 -1.47 -10.07 12.30
N PHE A 167 -0.74 -9.52 11.31
CA PHE A 167 -1.08 -8.21 10.73
C PHE A 167 -2.06 -8.29 9.56
N GLY A 168 -1.94 -9.31 8.71
CA GLY A 168 -2.63 -9.35 7.41
C GLY A 168 -3.77 -10.36 7.34
N GLY A 169 -3.87 -11.28 8.31
CA GLY A 169 -4.70 -12.45 8.19
C GLY A 169 -4.14 -13.36 7.09
N TYR A 170 -4.96 -13.72 6.13
CA TYR A 170 -4.61 -14.67 5.06
C TYR A 170 -4.14 -13.97 3.76
N THR A 171 -3.60 -12.76 3.85
CA THR A 171 -3.34 -11.90 2.68
C THR A 171 -1.86 -11.81 2.28
N THR A 172 -0.97 -12.62 2.86
CA THR A 172 0.47 -12.56 2.59
C THR A 172 0.81 -12.68 1.09
N GLU A 173 0.16 -13.61 0.40
CA GLU A 173 0.35 -13.81 -1.05
C GLU A 173 -0.15 -12.62 -1.88
N ILE A 174 -1.33 -12.06 -1.55
CA ILE A 174 -1.83 -10.88 -2.27
C ILE A 174 -0.96 -9.64 -2.00
N PHE A 175 -0.34 -9.51 -0.82
CA PHE A 175 0.64 -8.45 -0.57
C PHE A 175 1.87 -8.57 -1.48
N TYR A 176 2.36 -9.79 -1.72
CA TYR A 176 3.44 -10.02 -2.69
C TYR A 176 3.03 -9.59 -4.12
N LEU A 177 1.85 -10.00 -4.58
CA LEU A 177 1.36 -9.60 -5.92
C LEU A 177 1.23 -8.08 -6.03
N LEU A 178 0.65 -7.44 -5.01
CA LEU A 178 0.46 -5.99 -4.97
C LEU A 178 1.77 -5.21 -4.90
N GLY A 179 2.81 -5.75 -4.23
CA GLY A 179 4.14 -5.16 -4.26
C GLY A 179 4.74 -5.11 -5.68
N ASN A 180 4.47 -6.12 -6.51
CA ASN A 180 4.87 -6.12 -7.92
C ASN A 180 4.03 -5.13 -8.77
N VAL A 181 2.71 -5.08 -8.52
CA VAL A 181 1.82 -4.08 -9.16
C VAL A 181 2.25 -2.66 -8.83
N GLY A 182 2.52 -2.35 -7.55
CA GLY A 182 2.92 -1.01 -7.11
C GLY A 182 4.22 -0.55 -7.77
N ARG A 183 5.23 -1.43 -7.84
CA ARG A 183 6.49 -1.21 -8.59
C ARG A 183 6.23 -0.89 -10.06
N TYR A 184 5.42 -1.71 -10.71
CA TYR A 184 5.11 -1.54 -12.13
C TYR A 184 4.37 -0.23 -12.38
N CYS A 185 3.29 0.03 -11.64
CA CYS A 185 2.52 1.28 -11.73
C CYS A 185 3.40 2.50 -11.49
N ARG A 186 4.29 2.46 -10.48
CA ARG A 186 5.23 3.55 -10.20
C ARG A 186 6.15 3.82 -11.39
N SER A 187 6.74 2.78 -11.97
CA SER A 187 7.58 2.90 -13.17
C SER A 187 6.82 3.49 -14.36
N VAL A 188 5.58 3.06 -14.59
CA VAL A 188 4.71 3.60 -15.65
C VAL A 188 4.42 5.08 -15.43
N VAL A 189 4.13 5.51 -14.20
CA VAL A 189 3.87 6.92 -13.91
C VAL A 189 5.11 7.78 -14.12
N GLU A 190 6.28 7.32 -13.66
CA GLU A 190 7.56 8.04 -13.80
C GLU A 190 8.09 8.12 -15.24
N THR A 191 8.05 6.99 -15.97
CA THR A 191 8.72 6.88 -17.26
C THR A 191 7.78 7.02 -18.45
N GLY A 192 6.47 6.80 -18.24
CA GLY A 192 5.49 6.65 -19.31
C GLY A 192 5.62 5.36 -20.12
N ILE A 193 6.60 4.50 -19.83
CA ILE A 193 6.87 3.26 -20.56
C ILE A 193 5.97 2.16 -20.01
N ARG A 194 5.35 1.41 -20.92
CA ARG A 194 4.47 0.27 -20.61
C ARG A 194 4.96 -1.00 -21.28
N ASP A 195 4.71 -2.12 -20.61
CA ASP A 195 4.91 -3.48 -21.10
C ASP A 195 3.62 -4.28 -20.91
N GLU A 196 2.89 -4.48 -22.02
CA GLU A 196 1.60 -5.18 -22.02
C GLU A 196 1.72 -6.63 -21.55
N SER A 197 2.89 -7.27 -21.77
CA SER A 197 3.08 -8.65 -21.33
C SER A 197 3.14 -8.75 -19.81
N ILE A 198 3.77 -7.78 -19.14
CA ILE A 198 3.82 -7.69 -17.69
C ILE A 198 2.43 -7.37 -17.13
N GLU A 199 1.70 -6.44 -17.75
CA GLU A 199 0.35 -6.07 -17.34
C GLU A 199 -0.62 -7.26 -17.34
N ILE A 200 -0.62 -8.05 -18.43
CA ILE A 200 -1.46 -9.24 -18.55
C ILE A 200 -1.09 -10.27 -17.48
N VAL A 201 0.20 -10.52 -17.25
CA VAL A 201 0.65 -11.47 -16.23
C VAL A 201 0.20 -11.04 -14.83
N LEU A 202 0.41 -9.78 -14.46
CA LEU A 202 0.01 -9.27 -13.14
C LEU A 202 -1.52 -9.31 -12.95
N GLU A 203 -2.29 -8.94 -13.97
CA GLU A 203 -3.76 -9.03 -13.94
C GLU A 203 -4.22 -10.48 -13.79
N GLU A 204 -3.66 -11.41 -14.57
CA GLU A 204 -4.01 -12.83 -14.50
C GLU A 204 -3.66 -13.46 -13.15
N GLU A 205 -2.50 -13.15 -12.57
CA GLU A 205 -2.10 -13.66 -11.25
C GLU A 205 -3.06 -13.17 -10.16
N MET A 206 -3.46 -11.89 -10.20
CA MET A 206 -4.44 -11.35 -9.26
C MET A 206 -5.83 -11.98 -9.42
N GLU A 207 -6.34 -12.13 -10.65
CA GLU A 207 -7.66 -12.74 -10.90
C GLU A 207 -7.69 -14.24 -10.55
N LYS A 208 -6.57 -14.96 -10.71
CA LYS A 208 -6.43 -16.36 -10.30
C LYS A 208 -6.41 -16.51 -8.77
N TRP A 209 -5.86 -15.54 -8.05
CA TRP A 209 -5.78 -15.59 -6.59
C TRP A 209 -7.16 -15.50 -5.93
N GLN A 210 -7.40 -16.33 -4.91
CA GLN A 210 -8.64 -16.35 -4.14
C GLN A 210 -8.34 -16.20 -2.65
N PRO A 211 -9.07 -15.33 -1.92
CA PRO A 211 -8.85 -15.16 -0.50
C PRO A 211 -9.36 -16.37 0.28
N ASN A 212 -8.80 -16.57 1.48
CA ASN A 212 -9.38 -17.47 2.46
C ASN A 212 -10.67 -16.86 3.05
N TYR A 213 -11.78 -17.58 2.92
CA TYR A 213 -13.11 -17.17 3.39
C TYR A 213 -13.53 -17.80 4.73
N GLU A 214 -12.64 -18.50 5.44
CA GLU A 214 -12.93 -19.04 6.78
C GLU A 214 -13.37 -17.94 7.75
N SER A 215 -12.80 -16.75 7.61
CA SER A 215 -13.31 -15.53 8.22
C SER A 215 -13.95 -14.64 7.13
N PRO A 216 -15.28 -14.41 7.15
CA PRO A 216 -15.95 -13.59 6.15
C PRO A 216 -15.37 -12.18 6.02
N GLN A 217 -15.01 -11.55 7.13
CA GLN A 217 -14.43 -10.21 7.14
C GLN A 217 -13.03 -10.19 6.54
N LEU A 218 -12.21 -11.22 6.78
CA LEU A 218 -10.88 -11.32 6.17
C LEU A 218 -10.95 -11.67 4.68
N GLY A 219 -11.95 -12.45 4.27
CA GLY A 219 -12.27 -12.66 2.86
C GLY A 219 -12.54 -11.33 2.14
N VAL A 220 -13.40 -10.49 2.72
CA VAL A 220 -13.69 -9.13 2.20
C VAL A 220 -12.44 -8.26 2.14
N ILE A 221 -11.56 -8.31 3.16
CA ILE A 221 -10.29 -7.58 3.13
C ILE A 221 -9.39 -8.08 2.00
N GLY A 222 -9.28 -9.39 1.81
CA GLY A 222 -8.52 -9.99 0.71
C GLY A 222 -9.04 -9.57 -0.67
N ASP A 223 -10.36 -9.59 -0.87
CA ASP A 223 -11.02 -9.13 -2.10
C ASP A 223 -10.79 -7.64 -2.35
N ALA A 224 -10.79 -6.82 -1.30
CA ALA A 224 -10.51 -5.39 -1.39
C ALA A 224 -9.06 -5.12 -1.80
N PHE A 225 -8.09 -5.86 -1.24
CA PHE A 225 -6.69 -5.77 -1.65
C PHE A 225 -6.48 -6.26 -3.09
N ARG A 226 -7.09 -7.37 -3.49
CA ARG A 226 -7.07 -7.81 -4.90
C ARG A 226 -7.61 -6.73 -5.83
N SER A 227 -8.72 -6.11 -5.43
CA SER A 227 -9.34 -5.01 -6.19
C SER A 227 -8.48 -3.76 -6.23
N HIS A 228 -7.73 -3.44 -5.18
CA HIS A 228 -6.76 -2.34 -5.18
C HIS A 228 -5.73 -2.48 -6.31
N GLY A 229 -5.17 -3.68 -6.50
CA GLY A 229 -4.22 -3.95 -7.58
C GLY A 229 -4.85 -3.86 -8.97
N LEU A 230 -6.02 -4.49 -9.15
CA LEU A 230 -6.73 -4.49 -10.43
C LEU A 230 -7.20 -3.09 -10.85
N ILE A 231 -7.73 -2.30 -9.91
CA ILE A 231 -8.06 -0.89 -10.14
C ILE A 231 -6.80 -0.12 -10.50
N SER A 232 -5.70 -0.31 -9.77
CA SER A 232 -4.44 0.42 -10.04
C SER A 232 -3.88 0.12 -11.43
N LEU A 233 -3.81 -1.15 -11.84
CA LEU A 233 -3.39 -1.50 -13.22
C LEU A 233 -4.31 -0.86 -14.26
N ALA A 234 -5.62 -0.94 -14.08
CA ALA A 234 -6.58 -0.41 -15.04
C ALA A 234 -6.54 1.12 -15.14
N ALA A 235 -6.54 1.80 -13.99
CA ALA A 235 -6.57 3.25 -13.89
C ALA A 235 -5.25 3.92 -14.29
N ILE A 236 -4.11 3.25 -14.06
CA ILE A 236 -2.78 3.83 -14.34
C ILE A 236 -2.25 3.37 -15.69
N CYS A 237 -2.37 2.09 -16.02
CA CYS A 237 -1.73 1.52 -17.19
C CYS A 237 -2.69 1.53 -18.40
N PHE A 238 -3.86 0.92 -18.27
CA PHE A 238 -4.80 0.79 -19.40
C PHE A 238 -5.45 2.12 -19.79
N ARG A 239 -5.79 2.96 -18.81
CA ARG A 239 -6.32 4.31 -19.06
C ARG A 239 -5.33 5.18 -19.86
N ARG A 240 -4.02 5.06 -19.58
CA ARG A 240 -2.94 5.78 -20.30
C ARG A 240 -2.69 5.26 -21.72
N ARG A 241 -2.77 3.95 -21.97
CA ARG A 241 -2.69 3.33 -23.31
C ARG A 241 -3.51 4.11 -24.31
N ARG A 242 -4.77 4.34 -23.93
CA ARG A 242 -5.75 4.92 -24.83
C ARG A 242 -5.41 6.34 -25.21
N TYR A 243 -4.90 7.14 -24.28
CA TYR A 243 -4.54 8.53 -24.56
C TYR A 243 -3.41 8.61 -25.61
N SER A 244 -2.40 7.74 -25.52
CA SER A 244 -1.30 7.68 -26.49
C SER A 244 -1.76 7.19 -27.87
N ASP A 245 -2.45 6.04 -27.92
CA ASP A 245 -2.91 5.44 -29.17
C ASP A 245 -3.91 6.36 -29.90
N THR A 246 -4.76 7.12 -29.17
CA THR A 246 -5.69 8.06 -29.80
C THR A 246 -5.06 9.36 -30.29
N ILE A 247 -3.96 9.82 -29.69
CA ILE A 247 -3.20 10.96 -30.22
C ILE A 247 -2.56 10.59 -31.56
N GLU A 248 -1.88 9.44 -31.61
CA GLU A 248 -1.17 8.98 -32.80
C GLU A 248 -2.12 8.54 -33.93
N ASP A 249 -3.13 7.72 -33.64
CA ASP A 249 -3.99 7.14 -34.69
C ASP A 249 -5.13 8.06 -35.16
N ARG A 250 -5.58 9.03 -34.36
CA ARG A 250 -6.79 9.84 -34.66
C ARG A 250 -6.59 11.34 -34.67
N LEU A 251 -5.79 11.90 -33.75
CA LEU A 251 -5.67 13.36 -33.60
C LEU A 251 -4.67 13.97 -34.60
N LEU A 252 -3.49 13.37 -34.76
CA LEU A 252 -2.44 13.83 -35.70
C LEU A 252 -2.92 13.94 -37.16
N PRO A 253 -3.62 12.95 -37.73
CA PRO A 253 -4.15 13.04 -39.10
C PRO A 253 -5.28 14.06 -39.26
N ALA A 254 -6.07 14.32 -38.21
CA ALA A 254 -7.21 15.23 -38.26
C ALA A 254 -6.81 16.70 -38.05
N LEU A 255 -5.82 16.98 -37.20
CA LEU A 255 -5.25 18.33 -37.01
C LEU A 255 -4.61 18.87 -38.29
N LEU A 256 -4.09 17.99 -39.14
CA LEU A 256 -3.57 18.35 -40.46
C LEU A 256 -4.66 18.74 -41.47
N ASN A 257 -5.94 18.45 -41.19
CA ASN A 257 -7.03 18.52 -42.17
C ASN A 257 -8.26 19.37 -41.73
N THR A 258 -8.23 20.07 -40.59
CA THR A 258 -9.42 20.76 -40.05
C THR A 258 -9.24 22.28 -39.92
N GLU A 259 -10.22 23.06 -40.39
CA GLU A 259 -10.25 24.53 -40.24
C GLU A 259 -10.68 24.96 -38.81
N ALA A 260 -10.18 26.13 -38.38
CA ALA A 260 -10.08 26.57 -36.98
C ALA A 260 -11.39 26.61 -36.16
N GLU A 261 -12.56 26.79 -36.79
CA GLU A 261 -13.85 26.89 -36.07
C GLU A 261 -14.46 25.52 -35.72
N GLY A 262 -14.10 24.45 -36.44
CA GLY A 262 -14.57 23.08 -36.17
C GLY A 262 -13.81 22.37 -35.05
N ILE A 263 -12.64 22.90 -34.67
CA ILE A 263 -11.69 22.28 -33.75
C ILE A 263 -12.27 22.21 -32.32
N ALA A 264 -12.92 23.26 -31.83
CA ALA A 264 -13.43 23.31 -30.45
C ALA A 264 -14.59 22.33 -30.18
N GLN A 265 -15.55 22.22 -31.11
CA GLN A 265 -16.68 21.30 -31.00
C GLN A 265 -16.27 19.85 -31.26
N TRP A 266 -15.29 19.63 -32.14
CA TRP A 266 -14.67 18.34 -32.39
C TRP A 266 -13.87 17.86 -31.18
N TRP A 267 -13.08 18.72 -30.52
CA TRP A 267 -12.41 18.40 -29.27
C TRP A 267 -13.42 17.95 -28.20
N GLN A 268 -14.51 18.68 -27.97
CA GLN A 268 -15.53 18.29 -26.98
C GLN A 268 -16.12 16.89 -27.27
N ASN A 269 -16.49 16.60 -28.51
CA ASN A 269 -17.07 15.29 -28.89
C ASN A 269 -16.07 14.14 -28.77
N ILE A 270 -14.81 14.42 -29.04
CA ILE A 270 -13.71 13.47 -28.94
C ILE A 270 -13.42 13.11 -27.48
N TRP A 271 -13.31 14.11 -26.59
CA TRP A 271 -13.16 13.90 -25.15
C TRP A 271 -14.32 13.08 -24.57
N THR A 272 -15.57 13.30 -25.03
CA THR A 272 -16.72 12.48 -24.61
C THR A 272 -16.76 11.07 -25.20
N SER A 273 -16.09 10.80 -26.32
CA SER A 273 -16.07 9.49 -27.00
C SER A 273 -14.89 8.59 -26.57
N PHE A 274 -14.02 9.08 -25.68
CA PHE A 274 -12.79 8.42 -25.25
C PHE A 274 -12.90 7.59 -23.97
N ALA A 275 -14.08 7.47 -23.36
CA ALA A 275 -14.34 6.38 -22.43
C ALA A 275 -14.56 5.10 -23.24
N ASN A 276 -13.89 4.00 -22.89
CA ASN A 276 -14.43 2.69 -23.28
C ASN A 276 -15.36 2.49 -22.11
N ASP A 277 -16.63 2.77 -22.33
CA ASP A 277 -17.63 2.76 -21.25
C ASP A 277 -17.50 1.47 -20.43
N ASP A 278 -17.09 0.36 -21.06
CA ASP A 278 -16.82 -0.92 -20.40
C ASP A 278 -15.62 -0.89 -19.43
N LEU A 279 -14.46 -0.32 -19.79
CA LEU A 279 -13.29 -0.26 -18.89
C LEU A 279 -13.57 0.66 -17.70
N GLU A 280 -14.10 1.86 -17.97
CA GLU A 280 -14.44 2.80 -16.91
C GLU A 280 -15.58 2.27 -16.04
N ALA A 281 -16.59 1.60 -16.63
CA ALA A 281 -17.63 0.93 -15.86
C ALA A 281 -17.06 -0.22 -15.01
N ASN A 282 -16.08 -0.97 -15.52
CA ASN A 282 -15.44 -2.04 -14.75
C ASN A 282 -14.65 -1.49 -13.55
N ILE A 283 -13.84 -0.44 -13.76
CA ILE A 283 -13.11 0.24 -12.67
C ILE A 283 -14.12 0.75 -11.62
N ARG A 284 -15.15 1.48 -12.06
CA ARG A 284 -16.17 2.06 -11.17
C ARG A 284 -16.98 0.99 -10.44
N SER A 285 -17.39 -0.07 -11.12
CA SER A 285 -18.11 -1.20 -10.53
C SER A 285 -17.29 -1.84 -9.41
N ARG A 286 -16.00 -2.07 -9.66
CA ARG A 286 -15.07 -2.65 -8.68
C ARG A 286 -14.84 -1.70 -7.51
N ALA A 287 -14.64 -0.41 -7.78
CA ALA A 287 -14.50 0.63 -6.75
C ALA A 287 -15.74 0.72 -5.84
N LEU A 288 -16.94 0.71 -6.41
CA LEU A 288 -18.19 0.72 -5.66
C LEU A 288 -18.34 -0.51 -4.76
N ALA A 289 -18.00 -1.70 -5.28
CA ALA A 289 -18.03 -2.93 -4.50
C ALA A 289 -17.10 -2.81 -3.29
N VAL A 290 -15.84 -2.42 -3.50
CA VAL A 290 -14.86 -2.25 -2.41
C VAL A 290 -15.35 -1.27 -1.34
N VAL A 291 -15.83 -0.08 -1.72
CA VAL A 291 -16.30 0.91 -0.73
C VAL A 291 -17.47 0.35 0.08
N ARG A 292 -18.44 -0.29 -0.57
CA ARG A 292 -19.62 -0.88 0.11
C ARG A 292 -19.24 -2.04 1.02
N ASP A 293 -18.38 -2.93 0.54
CA ASP A 293 -17.98 -4.13 1.29
C ASP A 293 -17.12 -3.74 2.51
N LEU A 294 -16.13 -2.86 2.34
CA LEU A 294 -15.32 -2.37 3.46
C LEU A 294 -16.14 -1.62 4.50
N THR A 295 -17.11 -0.81 4.07
CA THR A 295 -17.99 -0.05 4.98
C THR A 295 -19.06 -0.91 5.64
N SER A 296 -19.34 -2.10 5.12
CA SER A 296 -20.21 -3.09 5.76
C SER A 296 -19.58 -3.72 7.01
N ILE A 297 -18.25 -3.75 7.09
CA ILE A 297 -17.52 -4.23 8.26
C ILE A 297 -17.70 -3.23 9.41
N PRO A 298 -18.14 -3.66 10.61
CA PRO A 298 -18.26 -2.78 11.77
C PRO A 298 -16.93 -2.09 12.09
N SER A 299 -16.96 -0.79 12.39
CA SER A 299 -15.74 -0.01 12.69
C SER A 299 -15.00 -0.50 13.94
N SER A 300 -15.66 -1.23 14.83
CA SER A 300 -15.04 -1.87 16.00
C SER A 300 -14.30 -3.17 15.66
N HIS A 301 -14.40 -3.67 14.42
CA HIS A 301 -13.74 -4.92 14.03
C HIS A 301 -12.24 -4.69 13.81
N ALA A 302 -11.41 -5.63 14.26
CA ALA A 302 -9.95 -5.45 14.26
C ALA A 302 -9.36 -5.26 12.85
N CYS A 303 -9.93 -5.94 11.84
CA CYS A 303 -9.49 -5.81 10.44
C CYS A 303 -9.79 -4.44 9.81
N THR A 304 -10.57 -3.56 10.47
CA THR A 304 -10.80 -2.20 9.99
C THR A 304 -9.47 -1.46 9.78
N ASN A 305 -8.44 -1.71 10.60
CA ASN A 305 -7.12 -1.09 10.44
C ASN A 305 -6.43 -1.37 9.08
N LEU A 306 -6.84 -2.42 8.35
CA LEU A 306 -6.27 -2.78 7.06
C LEU A 306 -6.95 -2.10 5.87
N GLN A 307 -8.04 -1.36 6.10
CA GLN A 307 -8.88 -0.87 5.03
C GLN A 307 -8.31 0.35 4.29
N ALA A 308 -7.38 1.10 4.90
CA ALA A 308 -6.97 2.42 4.41
C ALA A 308 -6.49 2.40 2.95
N ILE A 309 -5.61 1.45 2.59
CA ILE A 309 -5.04 1.33 1.24
C ILE A 309 -6.14 1.00 0.20
N PRO A 310 -6.87 -0.14 0.30
CA PRO A 310 -7.86 -0.46 -0.72
C PRO A 310 -9.04 0.51 -0.75
N LEU A 311 -9.42 1.08 0.40
CA LEU A 311 -10.44 2.12 0.46
C LEU A 311 -10.00 3.37 -0.29
N PHE A 312 -8.75 3.81 -0.13
CA PHE A 312 -8.25 5.02 -0.79
C PHE A 312 -8.29 4.89 -2.31
N THR A 313 -7.79 3.77 -2.83
CA THR A 313 -7.80 3.50 -4.27
C THR A 313 -9.22 3.42 -4.82
N ALA A 314 -10.11 2.67 -4.17
CA ALA A 314 -11.49 2.58 -4.62
C ALA A 314 -12.24 3.91 -4.53
N ALA A 315 -12.09 4.64 -3.41
CA ALA A 315 -12.73 5.93 -3.22
C ALA A 315 -12.26 6.96 -4.24
N SER A 316 -11.01 6.89 -4.68
CA SER A 316 -10.45 7.81 -5.69
C SER A 316 -11.16 7.72 -7.03
N GLU A 317 -11.67 6.54 -7.41
CA GLU A 317 -12.34 6.33 -8.70
C GLU A 317 -13.86 6.66 -8.67
N LEU A 318 -14.38 7.17 -7.56
CA LEU A 318 -15.79 7.56 -7.46
C LEU A 318 -16.05 8.89 -8.17
N VAL A 319 -17.05 8.92 -9.04
CA VAL A 319 -17.57 10.11 -9.75
C VAL A 319 -18.78 10.73 -9.05
N ARG A 320 -19.20 11.93 -9.49
CA ARG A 320 -20.28 12.74 -8.90
C ARG A 320 -21.59 11.98 -8.65
N GLU A 321 -21.91 10.99 -9.48
CA GLU A 321 -23.11 10.16 -9.37
C GLU A 321 -23.11 9.27 -8.10
N TYR A 322 -21.94 9.06 -7.48
CA TYR A 322 -21.74 8.19 -6.31
C TYR A 322 -21.49 9.00 -5.04
N GLU A 323 -22.24 10.10 -4.85
CA GLU A 323 -22.12 11.00 -3.68
C GLU A 323 -22.26 10.24 -2.35
N LYS A 324 -23.19 9.28 -2.28
CA LYS A 324 -23.37 8.45 -1.09
C LYS A 324 -22.13 7.63 -0.75
N GLU A 325 -21.49 7.02 -1.74
CA GLU A 325 -20.28 6.23 -1.55
C GLU A 325 -19.07 7.10 -1.22
N ARG A 326 -18.99 8.32 -1.77
CA ARG A 326 -17.99 9.33 -1.36
C ARG A 326 -18.15 9.68 0.13
N ASP A 327 -19.37 9.90 0.60
CA ASP A 327 -19.65 10.14 2.02
C ASP A 327 -19.29 8.94 2.91
N LEU A 328 -19.59 7.73 2.45
CA LEU A 328 -19.21 6.50 3.17
C LEU A 328 -17.68 6.37 3.30
N ALA A 329 -16.93 6.65 2.22
CA ALA A 329 -15.48 6.63 2.26
C ALA A 329 -14.92 7.68 3.23
N VAL A 330 -15.45 8.91 3.19
CA VAL A 330 -15.05 9.98 4.13
C VAL A 330 -15.32 9.57 5.57
N GLN A 331 -16.50 9.04 5.85
CA GLN A 331 -16.87 8.58 7.18
C GLN A 331 -15.95 7.45 7.65
N ARG A 332 -15.61 6.52 6.76
CA ARG A 332 -14.71 5.41 7.09
C ARG A 332 -13.28 5.87 7.38
N PHE A 333 -12.75 6.87 6.67
CA PHE A 333 -11.44 7.45 7.01
C PHE A 333 -11.44 8.18 8.36
N LYS A 334 -12.55 8.83 8.75
CA LYS A 334 -12.70 9.41 10.10
C LYS A 334 -12.71 8.32 11.17
N GLU A 335 -13.38 7.21 10.90
CA GLU A 335 -13.39 6.04 11.80
C GLU A 335 -11.99 5.43 11.92
N LEU A 336 -11.28 5.22 10.81
CA LEU A 336 -9.87 4.78 10.79
C LEU A 336 -8.99 5.69 11.66
N TYR A 337 -9.09 7.01 11.46
CA TYR A 337 -8.35 7.98 12.27
C TYR A 337 -8.71 7.91 13.75
N SER A 338 -9.98 7.67 14.10
CA SER A 338 -10.39 7.52 15.50
C SER A 338 -9.84 6.25 16.17
N LEU A 339 -9.47 5.24 15.39
CA LEU A 339 -8.94 3.96 15.89
C LEU A 339 -7.42 4.00 16.07
N ASN A 340 -6.69 4.54 15.09
CA ASN A 340 -5.22 4.46 15.05
C ASN A 340 -4.51 5.81 15.20
N HIS A 341 -5.25 6.92 15.09
CA HIS A 341 -4.75 8.30 15.16
C HIS A 341 -3.63 8.61 14.15
N LEU A 342 -3.54 7.85 13.06
CA LEU A 342 -2.55 8.07 12.02
C LEU A 342 -2.99 9.22 11.11
N ARG A 343 -2.20 10.28 11.08
CA ARG A 343 -2.48 11.52 10.32
C ARG A 343 -2.59 11.28 8.81
N ALA A 344 -2.01 10.20 8.28
CA ALA A 344 -2.17 9.81 6.88
C ALA A 344 -3.64 9.62 6.47
N ASN A 345 -4.51 9.17 7.39
CA ASN A 345 -5.95 9.06 7.14
C ASN A 345 -6.61 10.44 6.95
N LEU A 346 -6.11 11.48 7.61
CA LEU A 346 -6.57 12.85 7.39
C LEU A 346 -6.05 13.39 6.06
N THR A 347 -4.81 13.08 5.69
CA THR A 347 -4.28 13.46 4.37
C THR A 347 -5.06 12.81 3.23
N ALA A 348 -5.55 11.57 3.41
CA ALA A 348 -6.47 10.94 2.47
C ALA A 348 -7.77 11.74 2.30
N LEU A 349 -8.33 12.28 3.38
CA LEU A 349 -9.51 13.17 3.34
C LEU A 349 -9.23 14.51 2.65
N GLU A 350 -7.99 14.97 2.62
CA GLU A 350 -7.59 16.19 1.93
C GLU A 350 -7.44 15.99 0.42
N ILE A 351 -6.91 14.84 -0.01
CA ILE A 351 -6.63 14.60 -1.44
C ILE A 351 -7.83 14.02 -2.20
N LEU A 352 -8.70 13.23 -1.56
CA LEU A 352 -9.87 12.63 -2.23
C LEU A 352 -10.78 13.69 -2.89
N PRO A 353 -11.15 14.82 -2.25
CA PRO A 353 -11.96 15.85 -2.89
C PRO A 353 -11.31 16.45 -4.14
N GLU A 354 -9.98 16.57 -4.17
CA GLU A 354 -9.27 17.06 -5.34
C GLU A 354 -9.31 16.04 -6.48
N ILE A 355 -9.06 14.76 -6.18
CA ILE A 355 -9.19 13.67 -7.16
C ILE A 355 -10.59 13.64 -7.76
N TRP A 356 -11.62 13.72 -6.91
CA TRP A 356 -13.02 13.79 -7.32
C TRP A 356 -13.33 14.99 -8.19
N ARG A 357 -12.86 16.19 -7.82
CA ARG A 357 -13.05 17.41 -8.60
C ARG A 357 -12.47 17.27 -10.02
N ARG A 358 -11.32 16.61 -10.14
CA ARG A 358 -10.65 16.37 -11.43
C ARG A 358 -11.41 15.34 -12.26
N HIS A 359 -11.82 14.21 -11.66
CA HIS A 359 -12.68 13.25 -12.34
C HIS A 359 -14.02 13.84 -12.79
N ASP A 360 -14.67 14.65 -11.94
CA ASP A 360 -15.93 15.32 -12.26
C ASP A 360 -15.77 16.37 -13.37
N ALA A 361 -14.56 16.88 -13.58
CA ALA A 361 -14.18 17.73 -14.70
C ALA A 361 -13.82 16.93 -15.99
N GLY A 362 -13.87 15.60 -15.93
CA GLY A 362 -13.53 14.70 -17.04
C GLY A 362 -12.04 14.43 -17.19
N GLU A 363 -11.21 14.77 -16.20
CA GLU A 363 -9.79 14.45 -16.23
C GLU A 363 -9.56 12.95 -15.99
N MET A 364 -8.76 12.34 -16.88
CA MET A 364 -8.36 10.94 -16.79
C MET A 364 -7.08 10.82 -15.98
N ILE A 365 -7.20 10.96 -14.66
CA ILE A 365 -6.06 10.90 -13.75
C ILE A 365 -6.26 9.87 -12.65
N SER A 366 -5.19 9.20 -12.24
CA SER A 366 -5.15 8.28 -11.12
C SER A 366 -4.75 8.99 -9.82
N TRP A 367 -5.10 8.39 -8.68
CA TRP A 367 -4.67 8.86 -7.37
C TRP A 367 -3.13 8.97 -7.26
N MET A 368 -2.39 8.07 -7.90
CA MET A 368 -0.92 8.05 -7.86
C MET A 368 -0.32 9.24 -8.61
N GLU A 369 -0.86 9.58 -9.77
CA GLU A 369 -0.45 10.77 -10.51
C GLU A 369 -0.70 12.05 -9.72
N VAL A 370 -1.87 12.19 -9.07
CA VAL A 370 -2.15 13.36 -8.21
C VAL A 370 -1.15 13.43 -7.05
N MET A 371 -0.84 12.30 -6.40
CA MET A 371 0.17 12.28 -5.34
C MET A 371 1.56 12.69 -5.83
N MET A 372 1.98 12.21 -7.01
CA MET A 372 3.28 12.54 -7.61
C MET A 372 3.36 14.01 -8.04
N GLU A 373 2.32 14.57 -8.65
CA GLU A 373 2.26 16.00 -9.00
C GLU A 373 2.43 16.90 -7.77
N LYS A 374 1.95 16.45 -6.61
CA LYS A 374 2.06 17.17 -5.34
C LYS A 374 3.38 16.91 -4.59
N GLY A 375 4.17 15.93 -5.03
CA GLY A 375 5.34 15.46 -4.30
C GLY A 375 4.98 14.88 -2.93
N TRP A 376 3.82 14.22 -2.82
CA TRP A 376 3.30 13.70 -1.57
C TRP A 376 3.60 12.21 -1.40
N ASN A 377 4.33 11.89 -0.32
CA ASN A 377 4.61 10.52 0.09
C ASN A 377 3.68 10.11 1.23
N ILE A 378 2.44 9.72 0.91
CA ILE A 378 1.47 9.27 1.90
C ILE A 378 1.57 7.76 2.03
N MET A 379 2.03 7.29 3.20
CA MET A 379 1.95 5.89 3.59
C MET A 379 0.62 5.67 4.33
N LEU A 380 -0.28 4.90 3.72
CA LEU A 380 -1.55 4.47 4.31
C LEU A 380 -1.41 3.07 4.92
N GLY A 381 -2.15 2.82 6.01
CA GLY A 381 -2.17 1.52 6.69
C GLY A 381 -1.21 1.45 7.86
#